data_AF-D9PZ97-F1
#
_entry.id   AF-D9PZ97-F1
#
_cell.length_a   1.000
_cell.length_b   1.000
_cell.length_c   1.000
_cell.angle_alpha   90.00
_cell.angle_beta   90.00
_cell.angle_gamma   90.00
#
_symmetry.space_group_name_H-M   'P 1'
#
loop_
_entity.id
_entity.type
_entity.pdbx_description
1 polymer ?
#
loop_
_entity_poly.entity_id
_entity_poly.type
_entity_poly.pdbx_seq_one_letter_code
_entity_poly.pdbx_strand_id
1 'polypeptide(L)'
;MKFKSLEEAVANRKVLVLGIGGGGDAAGALYLYQKVRRFGGRPILGSVVWERYAIDPYPGPIPLEAMVDVDILGDSAALVSGSSYAVRFGRQLRPQIVRAAELLGEKALFVDISKGSEGVRRALEAARDQLGVELVIGVDVGGDALALGCEENLWSPLADSVSLAGLGSAGVDSLIAVHGPGADGELSTDQVLSYIADVAAQGGLLGIYGINEEEAELLDRATKAIETEASLMPLLAFRGRRGDQRIRGGTRTVRLSPVLATTYVMDALTVYNRSPLARAVSGTMGISQARQILNSMCIYTELDLEYDLFNMRGSTSSRPMSLEDIRREGIGRLVRQGCRPVKC
;
A
#
# COMPACT_ATOMS: atom_id res chain seq x y z
N MET A 1 -23.33 -6.75 2.93
CA MET A 1 -22.41 -6.64 1.78
C MET A 1 -23.20 -6.30 0.52
N LYS A 2 -22.66 -5.41 -0.33
CA LYS A 2 -23.31 -4.94 -1.58
C LYS A 2 -23.21 -5.92 -2.74
N PHE A 3 -22.15 -6.73 -2.77
CA PHE A 3 -21.86 -7.72 -3.82
C PHE A 3 -21.78 -9.11 -3.20
N LYS A 4 -22.04 -10.18 -3.97
CA LYS A 4 -21.93 -11.57 -3.49
C LYS A 4 -20.61 -12.24 -3.85
N SER A 5 -19.89 -11.72 -4.85
CA SER A 5 -18.53 -12.16 -5.20
C SER A 5 -17.77 -11.04 -5.91
N LEU A 6 -16.44 -11.20 -6.07
CA LEU A 6 -15.62 -10.27 -6.86
C LEU A 6 -16.06 -10.25 -8.34
N GLU A 7 -16.42 -11.41 -8.91
CA GLU A 7 -16.91 -11.53 -10.28
C GLU A 7 -18.14 -10.65 -10.52
N GLU A 8 -19.14 -10.73 -9.64
CA GLU A 8 -20.31 -9.86 -9.67
C GLU A 8 -19.93 -8.39 -9.46
N ALA A 9 -18.98 -8.13 -8.56
CA ALA A 9 -18.55 -6.77 -8.24
C ALA A 9 -17.85 -6.07 -9.42
N VAL A 10 -17.22 -6.80 -10.34
CA VAL A 10 -16.39 -6.19 -11.40
C VAL A 10 -16.94 -6.33 -12.81
N ALA A 11 -17.84 -7.30 -13.07
CA ALA A 11 -18.34 -7.58 -14.40
C ALA A 11 -18.94 -6.32 -15.08
N ASN A 12 -18.45 -6.02 -16.28
CA ASN A 12 -18.81 -4.86 -17.12
C ASN A 12 -18.51 -3.48 -16.51
N ARG A 13 -17.93 -3.40 -15.31
CA ARG A 13 -17.60 -2.15 -14.64
C ARG A 13 -16.21 -1.66 -14.99
N LYS A 14 -16.04 -0.34 -14.94
CA LYS A 14 -14.71 0.26 -14.96
C LYS A 14 -14.16 0.30 -13.53
N VAL A 15 -13.06 -0.41 -13.29
CA VAL A 15 -12.56 -0.67 -11.93
C VAL A 15 -11.17 -0.08 -11.77
N LEU A 16 -10.96 0.75 -10.75
CA LEU A 16 -9.60 1.16 -10.37
C LEU A 16 -9.02 0.11 -9.44
N VAL A 17 -7.92 -0.53 -9.83
CA VAL A 17 -7.14 -1.44 -8.97
C VAL A 17 -5.92 -0.67 -8.48
N LEU A 18 -5.95 -0.26 -7.22
CA LEU A 18 -5.04 0.73 -6.64
C LEU A 18 -4.12 0.08 -5.60
N GLY A 19 -2.80 0.11 -5.78
CA GLY A 19 -1.87 -0.18 -4.69
C GLY A 19 -1.96 0.90 -3.61
N ILE A 20 -2.17 0.54 -2.34
CA ILE A 20 -2.51 1.50 -1.28
C ILE A 20 -1.43 1.70 -0.20
N GLY A 21 -0.46 0.80 -0.09
CA GLY A 21 0.71 0.95 0.78
C GLY A 21 1.87 1.63 0.04
N GLY A 22 3.08 1.10 0.20
CA GLY A 22 4.26 1.59 -0.51
C GLY A 22 4.24 1.27 -2.02
N GLY A 23 5.13 1.89 -2.80
CA GLY A 23 5.16 1.73 -4.27
C GLY A 23 5.30 0.28 -4.77
N GLY A 24 5.77 -0.65 -3.93
CA GLY A 24 5.83 -2.07 -4.25
C GLY A 24 4.45 -2.74 -4.43
N ASP A 25 3.40 -2.16 -3.87
CA ASP A 25 2.02 -2.68 -3.99
C ASP A 25 1.48 -2.59 -5.41
N ALA A 26 2.06 -1.74 -6.26
CA ALA A 26 1.75 -1.72 -7.68
C ALA A 26 1.91 -3.11 -8.34
N ALA A 27 2.83 -3.95 -7.87
CA ALA A 27 2.97 -5.32 -8.34
C ALA A 27 1.83 -6.24 -7.86
N GLY A 28 1.35 -6.07 -6.62
CA GLY A 28 0.17 -6.79 -6.12
C GLY A 28 -1.11 -6.35 -6.83
N ALA A 29 -1.22 -5.04 -7.11
CA ALA A 29 -2.31 -4.47 -7.88
C ALA A 29 -2.33 -5.00 -9.32
N LEU A 30 -1.18 -5.24 -9.95
CA LEU A 30 -1.09 -5.86 -11.28
C LEU A 30 -1.67 -7.28 -11.34
N TYR A 31 -1.48 -8.07 -10.29
CA TYR A 31 -2.12 -9.38 -10.17
C TYR A 31 -3.65 -9.25 -10.19
N LEU A 32 -4.19 -8.35 -9.36
CA LEU A 32 -5.62 -8.19 -9.25
C LEU A 32 -6.21 -7.51 -10.50
N TYR A 33 -5.47 -6.61 -11.15
CA TYR A 33 -5.80 -6.04 -12.45
C TYR A 33 -6.10 -7.13 -13.49
N GLN A 34 -5.22 -8.14 -13.61
CA GLN A 34 -5.43 -9.25 -14.53
C GLN A 34 -6.64 -10.11 -14.14
N LYS A 35 -6.84 -10.36 -12.84
CA LYS A 35 -8.01 -11.11 -12.35
C LYS A 35 -9.33 -10.38 -12.65
N VAL A 36 -9.38 -9.07 -12.41
CA VAL A 36 -10.54 -8.22 -12.73
C VAL A 36 -10.87 -8.27 -14.22
N ARG A 37 -9.85 -8.22 -15.10
CA ARG A 37 -10.04 -8.35 -16.54
C ARG A 37 -10.65 -9.71 -16.92
N ARG A 38 -10.17 -10.80 -16.31
CA ARG A 38 -10.70 -12.16 -16.51
C ARG A 38 -12.15 -12.30 -16.05
N PHE A 39 -12.55 -11.56 -15.02
CA PHE A 39 -13.93 -11.51 -14.53
C PHE A 39 -14.83 -10.55 -15.32
N GLY A 40 -14.37 -10.04 -16.47
CA GLY A 40 -15.16 -9.20 -17.37
C GLY A 40 -15.20 -7.73 -16.97
N GLY A 41 -14.34 -7.30 -16.03
CA GLY A 41 -14.16 -5.88 -15.71
C GLY A 41 -13.25 -5.17 -16.71
N ARG A 42 -13.29 -3.83 -16.67
CA ARG A 42 -12.42 -2.92 -17.43
C ARG A 42 -11.48 -2.22 -16.44
N PRO A 43 -10.39 -2.86 -16.02
CA PRO A 43 -9.55 -2.33 -14.96
C PRO A 43 -8.69 -1.15 -15.45
N ILE A 44 -8.41 -0.22 -14.54
CA ILE A 44 -7.31 0.76 -14.61
C ILE A 44 -6.37 0.43 -13.46
N LEU A 45 -5.07 0.31 -13.74
CA LEU A 45 -4.09 0.18 -12.68
C LEU A 45 -3.82 1.54 -12.04
N GLY A 46 -3.65 1.60 -10.73
CA GLY A 46 -3.12 2.76 -10.03
C GLY A 46 -2.23 2.38 -8.85
N SER A 47 -1.53 3.38 -8.30
CA SER A 47 -0.88 3.27 -7.00
C SER A 47 -0.81 4.63 -6.33
N VAL A 48 -0.93 4.66 -5.00
CA VAL A 48 -0.34 5.78 -4.25
C VAL A 48 1.17 5.74 -4.44
N VAL A 49 1.80 6.92 -4.53
CA VAL A 49 3.22 6.99 -4.87
C VAL A 49 4.08 7.39 -3.68
N TRP A 50 4.64 6.37 -3.05
CA TRP A 50 5.65 6.49 -2.03
C TRP A 50 6.74 5.46 -2.26
N GLU A 51 7.91 5.93 -2.68
CA GLU A 51 9.03 5.05 -3.00
C GLU A 51 9.83 4.72 -1.74
N ARG A 52 10.42 3.52 -1.70
CA ARG A 52 11.31 3.14 -0.59
C ARG A 52 12.51 4.08 -0.55
N TYR A 53 13.06 4.31 0.64
CA TYR A 53 14.28 5.10 0.85
C TYR A 53 15.49 4.68 -0.02
N ALA A 54 15.58 3.40 -0.40
CA ALA A 54 16.63 2.90 -1.30
C ALA A 54 16.49 3.43 -2.74
N ILE A 55 15.26 3.72 -3.16
CA ILE A 55 14.88 4.19 -4.49
C ILE A 55 14.86 5.71 -4.49
N ASP A 56 14.07 6.27 -3.57
CA ASP A 56 13.95 7.70 -3.34
C ASP A 56 14.57 8.08 -2.00
N PRO A 57 15.77 8.66 -2.02
CA PRO A 57 16.49 8.99 -0.81
C PRO A 57 15.88 10.18 -0.04
N TYR A 58 14.83 10.83 -0.54
CA TYR A 58 14.24 12.00 0.12
C TYR A 58 12.96 11.62 0.87
N PRO A 59 12.83 11.99 2.16
CA PRO A 59 11.68 11.60 2.97
C PRO A 59 10.34 12.04 2.36
N GLY A 60 9.35 11.20 2.57
CA GLY A 60 7.97 11.41 2.16
C GLY A 60 7.64 10.93 0.75
N PRO A 61 6.35 10.84 0.44
CA PRO A 61 5.85 10.47 -0.88
C PRO A 61 6.26 11.47 -1.95
N ILE A 62 6.16 11.04 -3.20
CA ILE A 62 6.43 11.89 -4.36
C ILE A 62 5.17 12.74 -4.59
N PRO A 63 5.25 14.08 -4.50
CA PRO A 63 4.11 14.95 -4.76
C PRO A 63 3.84 15.04 -6.27
N LEU A 64 2.59 15.33 -6.65
CA LEU A 64 2.19 15.48 -8.06
C LEU A 64 3.04 16.53 -8.80
N GLU A 65 3.42 17.60 -8.10
CA GLU A 65 4.20 18.70 -8.65
C GLU A 65 5.64 18.31 -9.02
N ALA A 66 6.13 17.16 -8.52
CA ALA A 66 7.43 16.63 -8.89
C ALA A 66 7.38 15.77 -10.18
N MET A 67 6.18 15.42 -10.67
CA MET A 67 6.01 14.57 -11.83
C MET A 67 6.19 15.34 -13.15
N VAL A 68 6.74 14.66 -14.14
CA VAL A 68 7.00 15.16 -15.50
C VAL A 68 6.43 14.17 -16.50
N ASP A 69 5.92 14.69 -17.62
CA ASP A 69 5.29 13.94 -18.71
C ASP A 69 4.07 13.12 -18.24
N VAL A 70 3.09 13.81 -17.67
CA VAL A 70 1.87 13.24 -17.09
C VAL A 70 0.62 13.98 -17.56
N ASP A 71 -0.52 13.29 -17.62
CA ASP A 71 -1.81 13.96 -17.83
C ASP A 71 -2.46 14.22 -16.47
N ILE A 72 -2.51 15.48 -16.06
CA ILE A 72 -3.07 15.88 -14.77
C ILE A 72 -4.56 15.51 -14.67
N LEU A 73 -4.93 14.89 -13.54
CA LEU A 73 -6.29 14.49 -13.22
C LEU A 73 -6.71 15.10 -11.87
N GLY A 74 -7.19 16.34 -11.91
CA GLY A 74 -7.50 17.09 -10.69
C GLY A 74 -6.23 17.53 -9.95
N ASP A 75 -6.34 17.74 -8.64
CA ASP A 75 -5.23 18.28 -7.84
C ASP A 75 -4.36 17.20 -7.17
N SER A 76 -4.82 15.95 -7.13
CA SER A 76 -4.18 14.88 -6.36
C SER A 76 -3.96 13.59 -7.16
N ALA A 77 -4.12 13.64 -8.48
CA ALA A 77 -3.88 12.50 -9.36
C ALA A 77 -3.39 12.92 -10.74
N ALA A 78 -2.81 11.96 -11.46
CA ALA A 78 -2.49 12.07 -12.87
C ALA A 78 -2.46 10.69 -13.54
N LEU A 79 -2.62 10.66 -14.85
CA LEU A 79 -2.28 9.48 -15.65
C LEU A 79 -0.79 9.54 -16.02
N VAL A 80 -0.08 8.45 -15.72
CA VAL A 80 1.34 8.26 -16.04
C VAL A 80 1.49 7.18 -17.11
N SER A 81 2.55 7.28 -17.90
CA SER A 81 2.95 6.28 -18.89
C SER A 81 4.39 5.82 -18.63
N GLY A 82 4.93 4.92 -19.45
CA GLY A 82 6.33 4.49 -19.33
C GLY A 82 7.36 5.62 -19.50
N SER A 83 7.00 6.74 -20.13
CA SER A 83 7.88 7.90 -20.33
C SER A 83 7.83 8.91 -19.18
N SER A 84 6.85 8.82 -18.28
CA SER A 84 6.74 9.68 -17.11
C SER A 84 7.90 9.46 -16.13
N TYR A 85 8.24 10.49 -15.35
CA TYR A 85 9.24 10.40 -14.28
C TYR A 85 9.00 11.48 -13.22
N ALA A 86 9.67 11.36 -12.09
CA ALA A 86 9.69 12.40 -11.06
C ALA A 86 11.07 13.07 -10.98
N VAL A 87 11.09 14.37 -10.66
CA VAL A 87 12.30 15.11 -10.33
C VAL A 87 12.23 15.53 -8.86
N ARG A 88 13.09 14.94 -8.02
CA ARG A 88 13.22 15.32 -6.62
C ARG A 88 14.62 15.82 -6.33
N PHE A 89 14.72 17.08 -5.89
CA PHE A 89 15.98 17.73 -5.52
C PHE A 89 17.09 17.56 -6.57
N GLY A 90 16.74 17.73 -7.86
CA GLY A 90 17.68 17.60 -8.99
C GLY A 90 17.99 16.17 -9.42
N ARG A 91 17.42 15.15 -8.76
CA ARG A 91 17.53 13.75 -9.17
C ARG A 91 16.26 13.31 -9.90
N GLN A 92 16.44 12.75 -11.09
CA GLN A 92 15.38 12.04 -11.81
C GLN A 92 15.23 10.62 -11.25
N LEU A 93 13.99 10.21 -11.01
CA LEU A 93 13.63 8.85 -10.63
C LEU A 93 12.36 8.40 -11.35
N ARG A 94 12.20 7.07 -11.49
CA ARG A 94 11.02 6.44 -12.08
C ARG A 94 10.21 5.76 -10.98
N PRO A 95 9.07 6.32 -10.58
CA PRO A 95 8.18 5.68 -9.60
C PRO A 95 7.79 4.26 -9.99
N GLN A 96 7.45 3.39 -9.03
CA GLN A 96 7.03 2.02 -9.32
C GLN A 96 5.80 1.97 -10.24
N ILE A 97 4.86 2.90 -10.09
CA ILE A 97 3.67 2.96 -10.93
C ILE A 97 3.99 3.26 -12.42
N VAL A 98 5.06 4.00 -12.69
CA VAL A 98 5.57 4.25 -14.05
C VAL A 98 6.12 2.97 -14.66
N ARG A 99 6.88 2.18 -13.87
CA ARG A 99 7.40 0.88 -14.29
C ARG A 99 6.27 -0.12 -14.57
N ALA A 100 5.22 -0.07 -13.75
CA ALA A 100 4.02 -0.87 -13.96
C ALA A 100 3.26 -0.46 -15.23
N ALA A 101 3.12 0.84 -15.49
CA ALA A 101 2.53 1.37 -16.72
C ALA A 101 3.31 0.93 -17.98
N GLU A 102 4.64 1.00 -17.93
CA GLU A 102 5.52 0.52 -19.01
C GLU A 102 5.33 -0.98 -19.27
N LEU A 103 5.28 -1.79 -18.20
CA LEU A 103 5.08 -3.23 -18.30
C LEU A 103 3.71 -3.60 -18.93
N LEU A 104 2.67 -2.84 -18.61
CA LEU A 104 1.33 -3.01 -19.19
C LEU A 104 1.23 -2.49 -20.63
N GLY A 105 2.06 -1.52 -21.01
CA GLY A 105 1.87 -0.76 -22.25
C GLY A 105 0.63 0.14 -22.21
N GLU A 106 0.13 0.47 -21.01
CA GLU A 106 -1.08 1.25 -20.78
C GLU A 106 -0.78 2.37 -19.76
N LYS A 107 -1.59 3.44 -19.77
CA LYS A 107 -1.48 4.49 -18.74
C LYS A 107 -1.99 3.96 -17.41
N ALA A 108 -1.34 4.37 -16.32
CA ALA A 108 -1.74 4.03 -14.95
C ALA A 108 -2.05 5.30 -14.14
N LEU A 109 -2.88 5.17 -13.10
CA LEU A 109 -3.23 6.27 -12.22
C LEU A 109 -2.17 6.45 -11.12
N PHE A 110 -1.51 7.59 -11.14
CA PHE A 110 -0.73 8.11 -10.02
C PHE A 110 -1.67 8.78 -9.01
N VAL A 111 -1.54 8.43 -7.74
CA VAL A 111 -2.27 9.08 -6.63
C VAL A 111 -1.28 9.75 -5.68
N ASP A 112 -1.47 11.05 -5.46
CA ASP A 112 -0.65 11.88 -4.60
C ASP A 112 -1.07 11.74 -3.12
N ILE A 113 -0.40 10.84 -2.40
CA ILE A 113 -0.62 10.64 -0.97
C ILE A 113 0.07 11.70 -0.09
N SER A 114 0.92 12.58 -0.67
CA SER A 114 1.54 13.69 0.08
C SER A 114 0.50 14.66 0.66
N LYS A 115 -0.67 14.71 0.04
CA LYS A 115 -1.83 15.54 0.39
C LYS A 115 -2.76 14.91 1.43
N GLY A 116 -2.31 13.84 2.11
CA GLY A 116 -3.05 13.18 3.18
C GLY A 116 -4.28 12.42 2.68
N SER A 117 -5.18 12.05 3.60
CA SER A 117 -6.37 11.25 3.26
C SER A 117 -7.31 12.01 2.33
N GLU A 118 -7.35 13.34 2.45
CA GLU A 118 -8.14 14.20 1.59
C GLU A 118 -7.59 14.26 0.16
N GLY A 119 -6.27 14.17 -0.02
CA GLY A 119 -5.65 14.02 -1.34
C GLY A 119 -6.07 12.71 -2.01
N VAL A 120 -5.99 11.60 -1.29
CA VAL A 120 -6.45 10.30 -1.77
C VAL A 120 -7.95 10.35 -2.12
N ARG A 121 -8.78 10.92 -1.25
CA ARG A 121 -10.21 11.10 -1.50
C ARG A 121 -10.48 11.83 -2.82
N ARG A 122 -9.83 12.98 -3.03
CA ARG A 122 -10.00 13.79 -4.26
C ARG A 122 -9.47 13.08 -5.51
N ALA A 123 -8.39 12.31 -5.39
CA ALA A 123 -7.89 11.48 -6.49
C ALA A 123 -8.92 10.43 -6.93
N LEU A 124 -9.56 9.76 -5.97
CA LEU A 124 -10.60 8.76 -6.24
C LEU A 124 -11.87 9.39 -6.83
N GLU A 125 -12.28 10.56 -6.34
CA GLU A 125 -13.37 11.34 -6.92
C GLU A 125 -13.06 11.77 -8.36
N ALA A 126 -11.84 12.24 -8.62
CA ALA A 126 -11.40 12.58 -9.98
C ALA A 126 -11.41 11.35 -10.90
N ALA A 127 -11.00 10.19 -10.41
CA ALA A 127 -11.09 8.94 -11.16
C ALA A 127 -12.55 8.53 -11.45
N ARG A 128 -13.47 8.71 -10.50
CA ARG A 128 -14.91 8.52 -10.73
C ARG A 128 -15.42 9.49 -11.80
N ASP A 129 -15.21 10.78 -11.60
CA ASP A 129 -15.87 11.84 -12.38
C ASP A 129 -15.31 11.99 -13.79
N GLN A 130 -14.00 11.80 -13.96
CA GLN A 130 -13.31 12.05 -15.23
C GLN A 130 -12.94 10.78 -15.98
N LEU A 131 -12.65 9.68 -15.26
CA LEU A 131 -12.37 8.39 -15.89
C LEU A 131 -13.60 7.47 -15.89
N GLY A 132 -14.68 7.79 -15.18
CA GLY A 132 -15.87 6.94 -15.11
C GLY A 132 -15.62 5.66 -14.32
N VAL A 133 -14.74 5.69 -13.31
CA VAL A 133 -14.52 4.57 -12.40
C VAL A 133 -15.79 4.34 -11.56
N GLU A 134 -16.26 3.09 -11.54
CA GLU A 134 -17.50 2.69 -10.86
C GLU A 134 -17.21 1.94 -9.55
N LEU A 135 -16.01 1.36 -9.42
CA LEU A 135 -15.55 0.60 -8.25
C LEU A 135 -14.05 0.80 -8.08
N VAL A 136 -13.60 0.97 -6.83
CA VAL A 136 -12.19 0.96 -6.46
C VAL A 136 -11.86 -0.30 -5.68
N ILE A 137 -10.75 -0.96 -5.99
CA ILE A 137 -10.20 -2.04 -5.18
C ILE A 137 -8.81 -1.61 -4.72
N GLY A 138 -8.68 -1.24 -3.45
CA GLY A 138 -7.40 -0.98 -2.82
C GLY A 138 -6.68 -2.30 -2.56
N VAL A 139 -5.40 -2.40 -2.93
CA VAL A 139 -4.57 -3.60 -2.79
C VAL A 139 -3.42 -3.30 -1.86
N ASP A 140 -3.36 -4.05 -0.78
CA ASP A 140 -2.29 -4.05 0.22
C ASP A 140 -1.61 -5.42 0.15
N VAL A 141 -0.28 -5.42 0.02
CA VAL A 141 0.52 -6.64 0.04
C VAL A 141 1.11 -6.85 1.44
N GLY A 142 0.49 -7.75 2.18
CA GLY A 142 0.91 -8.12 3.53
C GLY A 142 -0.21 -7.97 4.55
N GLY A 143 -0.97 -6.88 4.51
CA GLY A 143 -2.15 -6.68 5.36
C GLY A 143 -2.00 -5.60 6.42
N ASP A 144 -1.03 -4.68 6.28
CA ASP A 144 -0.84 -3.53 7.18
C ASP A 144 -2.10 -2.65 7.27
N ALA A 145 -2.94 -2.60 6.23
CA ALA A 145 -4.22 -1.90 6.24
C ALA A 145 -5.23 -2.46 7.25
N LEU A 146 -5.03 -3.70 7.74
CA LEU A 146 -5.86 -4.32 8.78
C LEU A 146 -5.35 -4.10 10.20
N ALA A 147 -4.14 -3.55 10.34
CA ALA A 147 -3.48 -3.37 11.62
C ALA A 147 -4.25 -2.41 12.54
N LEU A 148 -4.13 -2.65 13.83
CA LEU A 148 -4.80 -1.88 14.88
C LEU A 148 -3.89 -0.80 15.48
N GLY A 149 -2.57 -0.92 15.34
CA GLY A 149 -1.55 0.01 15.83
C GLY A 149 -0.90 -0.38 17.15
N CYS A 150 -1.25 -1.54 17.70
CA CYS A 150 -0.68 -2.08 18.93
C CYS A 150 0.39 -3.16 18.66
N GLU A 151 0.53 -3.56 17.40
CA GLU A 151 1.43 -4.62 16.97
C GLU A 151 2.89 -4.13 17.05
N GLU A 152 3.72 -4.87 17.79
CA GLU A 152 5.12 -4.51 18.05
C GLU A 152 5.94 -4.34 16.76
N ASN A 153 5.65 -5.17 15.76
CA ASN A 153 6.36 -5.25 14.48
C ASN A 153 5.69 -4.45 13.34
N LEU A 154 4.79 -3.52 13.64
CA LEU A 154 4.17 -2.63 12.63
C LEU A 154 5.03 -1.40 12.38
N TRP A 155 5.74 -1.39 11.26
CA TRP A 155 6.74 -0.39 10.85
C TRP A 155 6.23 0.63 9.84
N SER A 156 5.37 0.25 8.89
CA SER A 156 4.93 1.15 7.82
C SER A 156 3.41 1.32 7.66
N PRO A 157 2.64 1.64 8.71
CA PRO A 157 1.19 1.73 8.60
C PRO A 157 0.65 3.04 8.02
N LEU A 158 1.49 4.07 7.78
CA LEU A 158 0.99 5.42 7.50
C LEU A 158 0.37 5.52 6.10
N ALA A 159 1.01 4.96 5.08
CA ALA A 159 0.47 4.91 3.72
C ALA A 159 -0.88 4.18 3.69
N ASP A 160 -0.92 2.97 4.24
CA ASP A 160 -2.13 2.13 4.28
C ASP A 160 -3.28 2.81 5.04
N SER A 161 -2.98 3.42 6.19
CA SER A 161 -3.99 4.12 7.00
C SER A 161 -4.57 5.33 6.26
N VAL A 162 -3.71 6.13 5.61
CA VAL A 162 -4.13 7.32 4.84
C VAL A 162 -4.95 6.92 3.62
N SER A 163 -4.51 5.88 2.90
CA SER A 163 -5.21 5.35 1.74
C SER A 163 -6.57 4.76 2.10
N LEU A 164 -6.65 3.96 3.17
CA LEU A 164 -7.90 3.40 3.68
C LEU A 164 -8.88 4.49 4.12
N ALA A 165 -8.38 5.57 4.75
CA ALA A 165 -9.19 6.72 5.11
C ALA A 165 -9.75 7.47 3.87
N GLY A 166 -8.94 7.61 2.82
CA GLY A 166 -9.38 8.16 1.54
C GLY A 166 -10.44 7.28 0.86
N LEU A 167 -10.25 5.96 0.84
CA LEU A 167 -11.20 4.98 0.31
C LEU A 167 -12.55 5.02 1.04
N GLY A 168 -12.52 5.14 2.38
CA GLY A 168 -13.71 5.20 3.21
C GLY A 168 -14.53 6.49 3.04
N SER A 169 -13.96 7.55 2.45
CA SER A 169 -14.57 8.88 2.36
C SER A 169 -14.86 9.37 0.93
N ALA A 170 -14.36 8.70 -0.12
CA ALA A 170 -14.47 9.16 -1.51
C ALA A 170 -15.88 9.05 -2.14
N GLY A 171 -16.84 8.40 -1.47
CA GLY A 171 -18.18 8.21 -2.02
C GLY A 171 -18.20 7.39 -3.33
N VAL A 172 -17.19 6.55 -3.54
CA VAL A 172 -17.12 5.54 -4.60
C VAL A 172 -17.26 4.17 -3.93
N ASP A 173 -17.94 3.22 -4.56
CA ASP A 173 -17.92 1.84 -4.07
C ASP A 173 -16.48 1.36 -3.97
N SER A 174 -16.11 0.77 -2.82
CA SER A 174 -14.74 0.39 -2.54
C SER A 174 -14.63 -0.97 -1.88
N LEU A 175 -13.60 -1.72 -2.30
CA LEU A 175 -13.17 -2.97 -1.70
C LEU A 175 -11.70 -2.84 -1.29
N ILE A 176 -11.27 -3.65 -0.33
CA ILE A 176 -9.87 -3.85 0.04
C ILE A 176 -9.49 -5.30 -0.27
N ALA A 177 -8.35 -5.50 -0.91
CA ALA A 177 -7.75 -6.78 -1.18
C ALA A 177 -6.42 -6.89 -0.45
N VAL A 178 -6.33 -7.80 0.52
CA VAL A 178 -5.05 -8.15 1.14
C VAL A 178 -4.46 -9.33 0.37
N HIS A 179 -3.35 -9.08 -0.33
CA HIS A 179 -2.64 -10.09 -1.11
C HIS A 179 -1.45 -10.63 -0.32
N GLY A 180 -1.41 -11.94 -0.09
CA GLY A 180 -0.33 -12.56 0.67
C GLY A 180 -0.33 -12.16 2.15
N PRO A 181 -1.19 -12.75 2.99
CA PRO A 181 -1.26 -12.39 4.40
C PRO A 181 0.08 -12.58 5.12
N GLY A 182 0.67 -11.47 5.58
CA GLY A 182 1.99 -11.39 6.23
C GLY A 182 3.19 -11.36 5.27
N ALA A 183 2.99 -11.08 3.99
CA ALA A 183 4.04 -11.07 2.96
C ALA A 183 5.10 -9.96 3.12
N ASP A 184 4.80 -8.88 3.84
CA ASP A 184 5.71 -7.76 4.16
C ASP A 184 6.61 -8.02 5.39
N GLY A 185 6.31 -9.08 6.14
CA GLY A 185 6.97 -9.49 7.37
C GLY A 185 6.73 -8.58 8.58
N GLU A 186 5.72 -7.71 8.55
CA GLU A 186 5.33 -6.84 9.68
C GLU A 186 4.38 -7.57 10.63
N LEU A 187 3.33 -8.15 10.06
CA LEU A 187 2.40 -9.02 10.78
C LEU A 187 2.63 -10.49 10.41
N SER A 188 2.41 -11.39 11.36
CA SER A 188 2.37 -12.81 11.06
C SER A 188 1.12 -13.15 10.23
N THR A 189 1.21 -14.20 9.41
CA THR A 189 0.05 -14.72 8.66
C THR A 189 -1.15 -14.98 9.58
N ASP A 190 -0.93 -15.53 10.78
CA ASP A 190 -2.01 -15.83 11.74
C ASP A 190 -2.70 -14.56 12.25
N GLN A 191 -1.94 -13.47 12.51
CA GLN A 191 -2.52 -12.19 12.90
C GLN A 191 -3.39 -11.60 11.78
N VAL A 192 -2.88 -11.58 10.55
CA VAL A 192 -3.61 -11.06 9.39
C VAL A 192 -4.89 -11.87 9.14
N LEU A 193 -4.81 -13.20 9.21
CA LEU A 193 -5.99 -14.08 9.09
C LEU A 193 -7.00 -13.87 10.21
N SER A 194 -6.55 -13.61 11.45
CA SER A 194 -7.44 -13.24 12.56
C SER A 194 -8.19 -11.94 12.28
N TYR A 195 -7.52 -10.92 11.73
CA TYR A 195 -8.17 -9.66 11.38
C TYR A 195 -9.15 -9.80 10.21
N ILE A 196 -8.81 -10.65 9.23
CA ILE A 196 -9.74 -11.04 8.17
C ILE A 196 -10.97 -11.75 8.76
N ALA A 197 -10.79 -12.63 9.75
CA ALA A 197 -11.89 -13.30 10.43
C ALA A 197 -12.81 -12.32 11.17
N ASP A 198 -12.26 -11.29 11.82
CA ASP A 198 -13.05 -10.21 12.44
C ASP A 198 -13.90 -9.44 11.42
N VAL A 199 -13.35 -9.17 10.24
CA VAL A 199 -14.08 -8.52 9.13
C VAL A 199 -15.15 -9.47 8.56
N ALA A 200 -14.83 -10.75 8.43
CA ALA A 200 -15.76 -11.78 7.98
C ALA A 200 -16.95 -11.94 8.96
N ALA A 201 -16.71 -11.90 10.27
CA ALA A 201 -17.74 -11.97 11.30
C ALA A 201 -18.75 -10.80 11.21
N GLN A 202 -18.32 -9.66 10.66
CA GLN A 202 -19.18 -8.51 10.38
C GLN A 202 -19.86 -8.59 8.99
N GLY A 203 -19.68 -9.68 8.26
CA GLY A 203 -20.21 -9.85 6.91
C GLY A 203 -19.48 -8.98 5.87
N GLY A 204 -18.20 -8.66 6.12
CA GLY A 204 -17.37 -7.85 5.24
C GLY A 204 -16.47 -8.63 4.29
N LEU A 205 -16.31 -9.95 4.44
CA LEU A 205 -15.46 -10.76 3.55
C LEU A 205 -16.24 -11.15 2.27
N LEU A 206 -15.83 -10.61 1.13
CA LEU A 206 -16.44 -10.87 -0.18
C LEU A 206 -15.98 -12.20 -0.80
N GLY A 207 -14.68 -12.53 -0.66
CA GLY A 207 -14.15 -13.75 -1.23
C GLY A 207 -12.66 -13.95 -1.00
N ILE A 208 -12.20 -15.18 -1.24
CA ILE A 208 -10.81 -15.60 -1.13
C ILE A 208 -10.38 -16.15 -2.48
N TYR A 209 -9.30 -15.63 -3.04
CA TYR A 209 -8.86 -15.93 -4.40
C TYR A 209 -7.42 -16.39 -4.42
N GLY A 210 -7.13 -17.46 -5.14
CA GLY A 210 -5.77 -17.93 -5.39
C GLY A 210 -5.12 -17.25 -6.60
N ILE A 211 -3.81 -17.48 -6.74
CA ILE A 211 -3.06 -17.22 -7.96
C ILE A 211 -3.25 -18.39 -8.95
N ASN A 212 -3.39 -18.11 -10.24
CA ASN A 212 -3.26 -19.10 -11.32
C ASN A 212 -1.95 -18.91 -12.12
N GLU A 213 -1.66 -19.80 -13.06
CA GLU A 213 -0.38 -19.77 -13.78
C GLU A 213 -0.17 -18.50 -14.62
N GLU A 214 -1.19 -18.02 -15.33
CA GLU A 214 -1.11 -16.77 -16.10
C GLU A 214 -0.85 -15.55 -15.19
N GLU A 215 -1.51 -15.52 -14.03
CA GLU A 215 -1.33 -14.49 -13.00
C GLU A 215 0.07 -14.57 -12.38
N ALA A 216 0.60 -15.77 -12.18
CA ALA A 216 1.96 -15.99 -11.67
C ALA A 216 3.03 -15.53 -12.68
N GLU A 217 2.83 -15.77 -13.98
CA GLU A 217 3.73 -15.26 -15.03
C GLU A 217 3.73 -13.73 -15.09
N LEU A 218 2.57 -13.09 -14.93
CA LEU A 218 2.48 -11.64 -14.84
C LEU A 218 3.21 -11.11 -13.60
N LEU A 219 2.99 -11.73 -12.42
CA LEU A 219 3.69 -11.37 -11.18
C LEU A 219 5.20 -11.56 -11.29
N ASP A 220 5.67 -12.61 -11.98
CA ASP A 220 7.10 -12.84 -12.22
C ASP A 220 7.71 -11.70 -13.06
N ARG A 221 7.02 -11.23 -14.11
CA ARG A 221 7.46 -10.06 -14.87
C ARG A 221 7.38 -8.78 -14.03
N ALA A 222 6.31 -8.60 -13.25
CA ALA A 222 6.09 -7.43 -12.42
C ALA A 222 7.18 -7.28 -11.35
N THR A 223 7.50 -8.35 -10.62
CA THR A 223 8.53 -8.35 -9.55
C THR A 223 9.96 -8.18 -10.07
N LYS A 224 10.20 -8.35 -11.37
CA LYS A 224 11.46 -8.01 -12.04
C LYS A 224 11.53 -6.54 -12.47
N ALA A 225 10.38 -5.96 -12.83
CA ALA A 225 10.29 -4.57 -13.29
C ALA A 225 10.10 -3.57 -12.15
N ILE A 226 9.40 -3.98 -11.09
CA ILE A 226 9.01 -3.20 -9.90
C ILE A 226 9.83 -3.70 -8.71
N GLU A 227 10.47 -2.77 -8.00
CA GLU A 227 11.30 -3.07 -6.84
C GLU A 227 10.42 -3.37 -5.61
N THR A 228 10.17 -4.66 -5.36
CA THR A 228 9.39 -5.12 -4.21
C THR A 228 9.84 -6.50 -3.73
N GLU A 229 10.01 -6.64 -2.41
CA GLU A 229 10.25 -7.93 -1.77
C GLU A 229 8.93 -8.57 -1.31
N ALA A 230 7.97 -7.76 -0.84
CA ALA A 230 6.70 -8.25 -0.31
C ALA A 230 5.86 -8.93 -1.41
N SER A 231 5.69 -8.25 -2.56
CA SER A 231 4.89 -8.78 -3.68
C SER A 231 5.53 -9.97 -4.39
N LEU A 232 6.79 -10.27 -4.10
CA LEU A 232 7.45 -11.51 -4.54
C LEU A 232 7.04 -12.71 -3.68
N MET A 233 6.70 -12.53 -2.41
CA MET A 233 6.41 -13.64 -1.50
C MET A 233 5.22 -14.51 -1.95
N PRO A 234 4.09 -13.94 -2.41
CA PRO A 234 2.96 -14.73 -2.94
C PRO A 234 3.34 -15.58 -4.15
N LEU A 235 4.18 -15.05 -5.05
CA LEU A 235 4.68 -15.77 -6.22
C LEU A 235 5.57 -16.95 -5.80
N LEU A 236 6.49 -16.73 -4.86
CA LEU A 236 7.36 -17.80 -4.34
C LEU A 236 6.55 -18.91 -3.67
N ALA A 237 5.56 -18.53 -2.86
CA ALA A 237 4.63 -19.47 -2.23
C ALA A 237 3.85 -20.28 -3.27
N PHE A 238 3.32 -19.62 -4.31
CA PHE A 238 2.64 -20.28 -5.43
C PHE A 238 3.53 -21.29 -6.15
N ARG A 239 4.82 -20.94 -6.35
CA ARG A 239 5.84 -21.84 -6.92
C ARG A 239 6.34 -22.92 -5.95
N GLY A 240 5.72 -23.06 -4.78
CA GLY A 240 5.97 -24.14 -3.84
C GLY A 240 7.13 -23.93 -2.86
N ARG A 241 7.74 -22.72 -2.82
CA ARG A 241 8.68 -22.39 -1.74
C ARG A 241 7.96 -22.39 -0.38
N ARG A 242 8.67 -22.88 0.64
CA ARG A 242 8.17 -23.04 2.00
C ARG A 242 9.26 -22.71 3.02
N GLY A 243 8.84 -22.36 4.22
CA GLY A 243 9.74 -22.03 5.33
C GLY A 243 10.12 -20.55 5.38
N ASP A 244 11.13 -20.24 6.18
CA ASP A 244 11.47 -18.85 6.51
C ASP A 244 12.24 -18.18 5.37
N GLN A 245 11.74 -17.02 4.94
CA GLN A 245 12.39 -16.15 3.96
C GLN A 245 12.69 -14.81 4.63
N ARG A 246 13.98 -14.46 4.68
CA ARG A 246 14.41 -13.13 5.14
C ARG A 246 14.18 -12.10 4.04
N ILE A 247 13.69 -10.92 4.43
CA ILE A 247 13.47 -9.76 3.57
C ILE A 247 13.97 -8.49 4.27
N ARG A 248 13.96 -7.36 3.55
CA ARG A 248 14.35 -6.03 4.07
C ARG A 248 15.77 -6.02 4.64
N GLY A 249 16.70 -6.68 3.97
CA GLY A 249 18.08 -6.81 4.45
C GLY A 249 18.24 -7.67 5.71
N GLY A 250 17.23 -8.46 6.06
CA GLY A 250 17.24 -9.39 7.19
C GLY A 250 16.54 -8.88 8.46
N THR A 251 15.98 -7.67 8.45
CA THR A 251 15.23 -7.13 9.60
C THR A 251 13.86 -7.76 9.77
N ARG A 252 13.35 -8.50 8.77
CA ARG A 252 12.07 -9.19 8.81
C ARG A 252 12.15 -10.58 8.22
N THR A 253 11.26 -11.45 8.68
CA THR A 253 11.15 -12.84 8.24
C THR A 253 9.71 -13.17 7.89
N VAL A 254 9.50 -13.72 6.71
CA VAL A 254 8.20 -14.19 6.21
C VAL A 254 8.21 -15.70 6.19
N ARG A 255 7.19 -16.34 6.77
CA ARG A 255 7.04 -17.80 6.73
C ARG A 255 6.25 -18.21 5.49
N LEU A 256 6.96 -18.61 4.43
CA LEU A 256 6.34 -19.03 3.18
C LEU A 256 5.52 -20.30 3.37
N SER A 257 4.28 -20.26 2.89
CA SER A 257 3.35 -21.38 2.77
C SER A 257 2.35 -21.08 1.66
N PRO A 258 1.62 -22.08 1.13
CA PRO A 258 0.61 -21.85 0.09
C PRO A 258 -0.46 -20.81 0.47
N VAL A 259 -0.68 -20.54 1.76
CA VAL A 259 -1.60 -19.49 2.23
C VAL A 259 -1.18 -18.11 1.72
N LEU A 260 0.12 -17.83 1.55
CA LEU A 260 0.59 -16.55 1.02
C LEU A 260 0.26 -16.38 -0.47
N ALA A 261 -0.12 -17.44 -1.19
CA ALA A 261 -0.57 -17.36 -2.58
C ALA A 261 -2.08 -17.04 -2.69
N THR A 262 -2.68 -16.46 -1.65
CA THR A 262 -4.11 -16.11 -1.58
C THR A 262 -4.32 -14.62 -1.39
N THR A 263 -5.50 -14.16 -1.82
CA THR A 263 -5.96 -12.77 -1.73
C THR A 263 -7.33 -12.75 -1.08
N TYR A 264 -7.50 -11.92 -0.06
CA TYR A 264 -8.75 -11.77 0.68
C TYR A 264 -9.38 -10.44 0.30
N VAL A 265 -10.53 -10.49 -0.36
CA VAL A 265 -11.26 -9.30 -0.80
C VAL A 265 -12.38 -9.01 0.19
N MET A 266 -12.42 -7.79 0.70
CA MET A 266 -13.29 -7.35 1.77
C MET A 266 -13.95 -6.01 1.43
N ASP A 267 -15.07 -5.72 2.09
CA ASP A 267 -15.71 -4.40 2.07
C ASP A 267 -14.81 -3.35 2.73
N ALA A 268 -14.43 -2.32 1.98
CA ALA A 268 -13.50 -1.29 2.46
C ALA A 268 -14.08 -0.51 3.63
N LEU A 269 -15.40 -0.26 3.66
CA LEU A 269 -16.03 0.47 4.75
C LEU A 269 -16.00 -0.32 6.06
N THR A 270 -16.24 -1.64 5.99
CA THR A 270 -16.10 -2.52 7.17
C THR A 270 -14.66 -2.51 7.70
N VAL A 271 -13.65 -2.58 6.81
CA VAL A 271 -12.23 -2.49 7.20
C VAL A 271 -11.90 -1.13 7.83
N TYR A 272 -12.32 -0.03 7.20
CA TYR A 272 -12.15 1.34 7.71
C TYR A 272 -12.76 1.52 9.10
N ASN A 273 -13.99 1.04 9.33
CA ASN A 273 -14.67 1.17 10.61
C ASN A 273 -13.96 0.40 11.74
N ARG A 274 -13.30 -0.71 11.40
CA ARG A 274 -12.48 -1.49 12.34
C ARG A 274 -11.15 -0.81 12.64
N SER A 275 -10.53 -0.14 11.67
CA SER A 275 -9.19 0.45 11.79
C SER A 275 -9.16 1.68 12.72
N PRO A 276 -8.46 1.65 13.86
CA PRO A 276 -8.22 2.85 14.67
C PRO A 276 -7.33 3.86 13.93
N LEU A 277 -6.37 3.38 13.14
CA LEU A 277 -5.37 4.21 12.47
C LEU A 277 -5.96 5.01 11.33
N ALA A 278 -6.68 4.35 10.42
CA ALA A 278 -7.34 5.02 9.31
C ALA A 278 -8.38 6.04 9.79
N ARG A 279 -9.14 5.71 10.85
CA ARG A 279 -10.08 6.67 11.45
C ARG A 279 -9.38 7.86 12.07
N ALA A 280 -8.22 7.67 12.70
CA ALA A 280 -7.46 8.76 13.31
C ALA A 280 -6.92 9.75 12.27
N VAL A 281 -6.46 9.26 11.11
CA VAL A 281 -5.90 10.10 10.04
C VAL A 281 -6.93 10.60 9.02
N SER A 282 -8.22 10.31 9.24
CA SER A 282 -9.31 10.76 8.38
C SER A 282 -9.43 12.29 8.39
N GLY A 283 -9.64 12.89 7.21
CA GLY A 283 -9.69 14.34 7.03
C GLY A 283 -8.33 15.06 7.05
N THR A 284 -7.22 14.33 7.00
CA THR A 284 -5.88 14.95 6.94
C THR A 284 -5.60 15.54 5.56
N MET A 285 -5.01 16.73 5.54
CA MET A 285 -4.69 17.51 4.33
C MET A 285 -3.22 17.38 3.90
N GLY A 286 -2.44 16.56 4.61
CA GLY A 286 -1.03 16.34 4.32
C GLY A 286 -0.46 15.17 5.07
N ILE A 287 0.53 14.50 4.47
CA ILE A 287 1.13 13.30 5.04
C ILE A 287 1.84 13.56 6.38
N SER A 288 2.42 14.75 6.54
CA SER A 288 3.02 15.19 7.80
C SER A 288 2.00 15.33 8.92
N GLN A 289 0.76 15.75 8.62
CA GLN A 289 -0.32 15.83 9.60
C GLN A 289 -0.76 14.43 10.03
N ALA A 290 -0.95 13.52 9.06
CA ALA A 290 -1.28 12.13 9.35
C ALA A 290 -0.21 11.45 10.21
N ARG A 291 1.07 11.64 9.87
CA ARG A 291 2.21 11.20 10.70
C ARG A 291 2.13 11.74 12.12
N GLN A 292 1.91 13.04 12.31
CA GLN A 292 1.83 13.63 13.66
C GLN A 292 0.72 13.02 14.50
N ILE A 293 -0.42 12.70 13.89
CA ILE A 293 -1.53 12.01 14.55
C ILE A 293 -1.10 10.60 14.98
N LEU A 294 -0.52 9.80 14.08
CA LEU A 294 -0.04 8.46 14.42
C LEU A 294 1.08 8.49 15.48
N ASN A 295 1.97 9.48 15.42
CA ASN A 295 3.01 9.71 16.43
C ASN A 295 2.41 10.00 17.82
N SER A 296 1.30 10.75 17.88
CA SER A 296 0.56 10.99 19.12
C SER A 296 -0.04 9.70 19.71
N MET A 297 -0.20 8.67 18.88
CA MET A 297 -0.66 7.32 19.24
C MET A 297 0.50 6.35 19.53
N CYS A 298 1.73 6.87 19.69
CA CYS A 298 2.98 6.12 19.86
C CYS A 298 3.39 5.25 18.67
N ILE A 299 2.88 5.52 17.48
CA ILE A 299 3.24 4.78 16.28
C ILE A 299 4.38 5.51 15.59
N TYR A 300 5.55 4.89 15.55
CA TYR A 300 6.67 5.36 14.76
C TYR A 300 6.52 4.86 13.32
N THR A 301 6.34 5.78 12.38
CA THR A 301 5.95 5.50 10.99
C THR A 301 7.16 5.33 10.06
N GLU A 302 6.90 4.86 8.85
CA GLU A 302 7.87 4.84 7.75
C GLU A 302 8.45 6.23 7.45
N LEU A 303 7.66 7.30 7.60
CA LEU A 303 8.14 8.66 7.39
C LEU A 303 9.08 9.13 8.51
N ASP A 304 8.86 8.70 9.76
CA ASP A 304 9.82 8.96 10.84
C ASP A 304 11.17 8.28 10.55
N LEU A 305 11.13 7.03 10.08
CA LEU A 305 12.32 6.28 9.71
C LEU A 305 13.08 6.97 8.57
N GLU A 306 12.37 7.43 7.54
CA GLU A 306 12.98 8.16 6.44
C GLU A 306 13.64 9.45 6.91
N TYR A 307 13.00 10.24 7.79
CA TYR A 307 13.60 11.45 8.34
C TYR A 307 14.85 11.16 9.17
N ASP A 308 14.82 10.14 10.03
CA ASP A 308 15.98 9.76 10.84
C ASP A 308 17.15 9.31 9.95
N LEU A 309 16.87 8.45 8.97
CA LEU A 309 17.88 8.01 8.00
C LEU A 309 18.44 9.18 7.18
N PHE A 310 17.60 10.14 6.80
CA PHE A 310 18.02 11.31 6.05
C PHE A 310 18.92 12.22 6.88
N ASN A 311 18.56 12.48 8.14
CA ASN A 311 19.34 13.31 9.07
C ASN A 311 20.69 12.67 9.42
N MET A 312 20.78 11.35 9.41
CA MET A 312 22.03 10.62 9.64
C MET A 312 22.97 10.64 8.44
N ARG A 313 22.53 11.09 7.25
CA ARG A 313 23.42 11.15 6.08
C ARG A 313 24.59 12.09 6.30
N GLY A 314 25.79 11.59 6.05
CA GLY A 314 27.03 12.35 6.27
C GLY A 314 27.51 12.36 7.73
N SER A 315 26.78 11.74 8.66
CA SER A 315 27.27 11.53 10.02
C SER A 315 28.24 10.34 10.07
N THR A 316 29.47 10.59 10.50
CA THR A 316 30.46 9.54 10.80
C THR A 316 30.31 9.11 12.26
N SER A 317 29.25 8.34 12.55
CA SER A 317 29.15 7.70 13.87
C SER A 317 30.23 6.62 14.00
N SER A 318 30.93 6.61 15.15
CA SER A 318 31.89 5.55 15.50
C SER A 318 31.23 4.19 15.75
N ARG A 319 29.90 4.16 15.89
CA ARG A 319 29.09 2.95 16.02
C ARG A 319 28.00 2.93 14.94
N PRO A 320 28.03 2.01 13.98
CA PRO A 320 26.94 1.87 13.01
C PRO A 320 25.66 1.45 13.75
N MET A 321 24.59 2.21 13.58
CA MET A 321 23.27 1.86 14.14
C MET A 321 22.51 0.98 13.15
N SER A 322 21.86 -0.07 13.65
CA SER A 322 20.92 -0.85 12.85
C SER A 322 19.61 -0.09 12.64
N LEU A 323 18.79 -0.51 11.68
CA LEU A 323 17.44 0.05 11.49
C LEU A 323 16.56 -0.15 12.74
N GLU A 324 16.75 -1.26 13.44
CA GLU A 324 16.06 -1.55 14.70
C GLU A 324 16.47 -0.59 15.82
N ASP A 325 17.75 -0.21 15.90
CA ASP A 325 18.24 0.77 16.87
C ASP A 325 17.63 2.14 16.60
N ILE A 326 17.64 2.59 15.33
CA ILE A 326 17.07 3.88 14.91
C ILE A 326 15.57 3.94 15.27
N ARG A 327 14.82 2.89 14.91
CA ARG A 327 13.40 2.79 15.24
C ARG A 327 13.15 2.83 16.75
N ARG A 328 13.94 2.08 17.53
CA ARG A 328 13.82 2.03 18.99
C ARG A 328 14.07 3.39 19.64
N GLU A 329 15.10 4.10 19.19
CA GLU A 329 15.37 5.47 19.63
C GLU A 329 14.23 6.41 19.25
N GLY A 330 13.71 6.27 18.04
CA GLY A 330 12.56 7.02 17.52
C GLY A 330 11.30 6.85 18.35
N ILE A 331 10.90 5.61 18.64
CA ILE A 331 9.80 5.29 19.55
C ILE A 331 10.06 5.91 20.93
N GLY A 332 11.29 5.80 21.44
CA GLY A 332 11.68 6.42 22.71
C GLY A 332 11.51 7.94 22.72
N ARG A 333 11.71 8.63 21.58
CA ARG A 333 11.42 10.07 21.46
C ARG A 333 9.92 10.36 21.54
N LEU A 334 9.08 9.56 20.87
CA LEU A 334 7.62 9.72 20.94
C LEU A 334 7.10 9.55 22.37
N VAL A 335 7.60 8.53 23.09
CA VAL A 335 7.21 8.28 24.50
C VAL A 335 7.60 9.46 25.40
N ARG A 336 8.81 10.03 25.24
CA ARG A 336 9.23 11.22 25.99
C ARG A 336 8.39 12.46 25.67
N GLN A 337 7.79 12.52 24.48
CA GLN A 337 6.87 13.58 24.06
C GLN A 337 5.43 13.36 24.56
N GLY A 338 5.14 12.28 25.28
CA GLY A 338 3.84 12.03 25.88
C GLY A 338 2.81 11.42 24.92
N CYS A 339 3.24 10.69 23.91
CA CYS A 339 2.34 9.89 23.07
C CYS A 339 1.51 8.90 23.91
N ARG A 340 0.38 8.43 23.37
CA ARG A 340 -0.54 7.50 24.03
C ARG A 340 -0.72 6.24 23.17
N PRO A 341 -0.22 5.06 23.58
CA PRO A 341 -0.27 3.87 22.76
C PRO A 341 -1.70 3.42 22.51
N VAL A 342 -1.94 2.86 21.32
CA VAL A 342 -3.22 2.19 21.00
C VAL A 342 -3.36 0.93 21.86
N LYS A 343 -4.56 0.72 22.41
CA LYS A 343 -4.88 -0.51 23.15
C LYS A 343 -5.65 -1.46 22.24
N CYS A 344 -5.07 -2.63 22.04
CA CYS A 344 -5.76 -3.86 21.69
C CYS A 344 -5.84 -4.71 22.98
#